data_AF-A0A0C2XC47-F1
#
_entry.id   AF-A0A0C2XC47-F1
#
_cell.length_a   1.000
_cell.length_b   1.000
_cell.length_c   1.000
_cell.angle_alpha   90.00
_cell.angle_beta   90.00
_cell.angle_gamma   90.00
#
_symmetry.space_group_name_H-M   'P 1'
#
loop_
_entity.id
_entity.type
_entity.pdbx_description
1 polymer ?
#
loop_
_entity_poly.entity_id
_entity_poly.type
_entity_poly.pdbx_seq_one_letter_code
_entity_poly.pdbx_strand_id
1 'polypeptide(L)'
;MVKLIAAVGGSLSRGKSLPSQYQEKVEDIAKRALELHRIVGKDVTSMDLVTYTVPSDTQFDPSQMDDTEGSADETGSDRVICTLEMGLQYRKRAELGKQGGEQYGITLKPKVVLSAALEA
;
A
#
# COMPACT_ATOMS: atom_id res chain seq x y z
N MET A 1 -17.52 4.57 -10.49
CA MET A 1 -16.58 4.75 -9.37
C MET A 1 -15.90 3.43 -8.93
N VAL A 2 -16.56 2.27 -9.04
CA VAL A 2 -15.99 0.93 -8.71
C VAL A 2 -14.72 0.55 -9.52
N LYS A 3 -14.53 1.12 -10.72
CA LYS A 3 -13.34 0.85 -11.56
C LYS A 3 -12.01 1.36 -10.97
N LEU A 4 -12.04 2.30 -10.00
CA LEU A 4 -10.80 2.86 -9.43
C LEU A 4 -10.10 1.90 -8.45
N ILE A 5 -10.84 1.00 -7.80
CA ILE A 5 -10.29 0.11 -6.75
C ILE A 5 -9.71 -1.20 -7.34
N ALA A 6 -10.08 -1.52 -8.59
CA ALA A 6 -9.58 -2.72 -9.29
C ALA A 6 -8.08 -2.66 -9.65
N ALA A 7 -7.41 -1.51 -9.46
CA ALA A 7 -5.99 -1.37 -9.78
C ALA A 7 -5.05 -1.99 -8.73
N VAL A 8 -5.50 -2.15 -7.47
CA VAL A 8 -4.64 -2.60 -6.35
C VAL A 8 -4.99 -4.00 -5.84
N GLY A 9 -6.23 -4.47 -6.03
CA GLY A 9 -6.70 -5.77 -5.53
C GLY A 9 -6.71 -6.91 -6.54
N GLY A 10 -6.08 -6.72 -7.71
CA GLY A 10 -6.21 -7.64 -8.84
C GLY A 10 -7.51 -7.41 -9.63
N SER A 11 -7.48 -7.72 -10.93
CA SER A 11 -8.63 -7.49 -11.79
C SER A 11 -9.81 -8.36 -11.34
N LEU A 12 -10.94 -7.74 -11.01
CA LEU A 12 -12.21 -8.45 -10.91
C LEU A 12 -12.48 -9.09 -12.28
N SER A 13 -12.40 -10.42 -12.36
CA SER A 13 -12.73 -11.18 -13.57
C SER A 13 -14.07 -10.66 -14.09
N ARG A 14 -14.05 -10.12 -15.31
CA ARG A 14 -15.19 -9.55 -16.04
C ARG A 14 -16.45 -10.39 -15.81
N GLY A 15 -17.34 -9.93 -14.91
CA GLY A 15 -18.60 -10.60 -14.60
C GLY A 15 -18.97 -10.74 -13.10
N LYS A 16 -18.05 -10.52 -12.15
CA LYS A 16 -18.41 -10.51 -10.71
C LYS A 16 -18.58 -9.08 -10.22
N SER A 17 -19.81 -8.67 -9.94
CA SER A 17 -20.09 -7.45 -9.17
C SER A 17 -19.69 -7.68 -7.71
N LEU A 18 -19.18 -6.64 -7.05
CA LEU A 18 -19.04 -6.65 -5.60
C LEU A 18 -20.42 -6.95 -4.97
N PRO A 19 -20.50 -7.82 -3.95
CA PRO A 19 -21.74 -8.02 -3.21
C PRO A 19 -22.27 -6.68 -2.69
N SER A 20 -23.58 -6.46 -2.75
CA SER A 20 -24.22 -5.18 -2.43
C SER A 20 -23.82 -4.63 -1.05
N GLN A 21 -23.64 -5.52 -0.07
CA GLN A 21 -23.20 -5.19 1.29
C GLN A 21 -21.81 -4.52 1.38
N TYR A 22 -20.97 -4.65 0.36
CA TYR A 22 -19.65 -4.03 0.29
C TYR A 22 -19.60 -2.82 -0.63
N GLN A 23 -20.64 -2.59 -1.43
CA GLN A 23 -20.66 -1.53 -2.43
C GLN A 23 -20.52 -0.15 -1.79
N GLU A 24 -21.25 0.11 -0.72
CA GLU A 24 -21.19 1.37 0.04
C GLU A 24 -19.80 1.59 0.66
N LYS A 25 -19.25 0.55 1.32
CA LYS A 25 -17.91 0.63 1.93
C LYS A 25 -16.82 0.92 0.91
N VAL A 26 -16.88 0.27 -0.24
CA VAL A 26 -15.94 0.48 -1.35
C VAL A 26 -16.09 1.88 -1.95
N GLU A 27 -17.31 2.39 -2.05
CA GLU A 27 -17.56 3.75 -2.51
C GLU A 27 -16.98 4.80 -1.55
N ASP A 28 -17.16 4.60 -0.24
CA ASP A 28 -16.60 5.49 0.79
C ASP A 28 -15.06 5.48 0.79
N ILE A 29 -14.44 4.31 0.63
CA ILE A 29 -12.99 4.20 0.45
C ILE A 29 -12.54 5.00 -0.78
N ALA A 30 -13.24 4.86 -1.92
CA ALA A 30 -12.90 5.60 -3.12
C ALA A 30 -13.01 7.12 -2.94
N LYS A 31 -14.06 7.60 -2.25
CA LYS A 31 -14.25 9.02 -1.94
C LYS A 31 -13.11 9.56 -1.08
N ARG A 32 -12.76 8.85 0.00
CA ARG A 32 -11.66 9.23 0.90
C ARG A 32 -10.30 9.22 0.20
N ALA A 33 -10.05 8.24 -0.68
CA ALA A 33 -8.83 8.17 -1.47
C ALA A 33 -8.69 9.36 -2.44
N LEU A 34 -9.79 9.78 -3.09
CA LEU A 34 -9.81 10.96 -3.95
C LEU A 34 -9.59 12.26 -3.16
N GLU A 35 -10.16 12.37 -1.97
CA GLU A 35 -9.95 13.51 -1.09
C GLU A 35 -8.49 13.59 -0.62
N LEU A 36 -7.90 12.45 -0.21
CA LEU A 36 -6.48 12.36 0.12
C LEU A 36 -5.61 12.78 -1.07
N HIS A 37 -5.88 12.26 -2.26
CA HIS A 37 -5.13 12.63 -3.47
C HIS A 37 -5.23 14.14 -3.77
N ARG A 38 -6.41 14.73 -3.59
CA ARG A 38 -6.61 16.18 -3.78
C ARG A 38 -5.85 17.01 -2.74
N ILE A 39 -5.80 16.57 -1.48
CA ILE A 39 -5.07 17.27 -0.41
C ILE A 39 -3.57 17.17 -0.66
N VAL A 40 -3.07 15.96 -0.93
CA VAL A 40 -1.64 15.72 -1.23
C VAL A 40 -1.18 16.48 -2.48
N GLY A 41 -2.00 16.54 -3.54
CA GLY A 41 -1.64 17.20 -4.79
C GLY A 41 -1.78 18.73 -4.79
N LYS A 42 -2.33 19.34 -3.72
CA LYS A 42 -2.53 20.79 -3.64
C LYS A 42 -1.34 21.56 -3.08
N ASP A 43 -0.41 20.89 -2.40
CA ASP A 43 0.83 21.52 -1.95
C ASP A 43 1.94 21.25 -2.95
N VAL A 44 2.56 22.31 -3.46
CA VAL A 44 3.77 22.27 -4.29
C VAL A 44 4.92 21.82 -3.39
N THR A 45 4.98 20.53 -3.09
CA THR A 45 6.07 19.91 -2.37
C THR A 45 6.98 19.23 -3.40
N SER A 46 8.30 19.34 -3.22
CA SER A 46 9.32 18.66 -4.05
C SER A 46 9.27 17.11 -3.92
N MET A 47 8.26 16.58 -3.21
CA MET A 47 8.10 15.19 -2.81
C MET A 47 6.67 14.74 -3.09
N ASP A 48 6.50 13.80 -4.00
CA ASP A 48 5.22 13.16 -4.25
C ASP A 48 4.98 12.10 -3.17
N LEU A 49 3.87 12.16 -2.43
CA LEU A 49 3.43 11.06 -1.55
C LEU A 49 2.57 10.08 -2.33
N VAL A 50 2.87 8.79 -2.24
CA VAL A 50 2.08 7.73 -2.86
C VAL A 50 1.85 6.60 -1.88
N THR A 51 0.74 5.88 -2.05
CA THR A 51 0.42 4.70 -1.24
C THR A 51 1.45 3.60 -1.47
N TYR A 52 1.79 2.89 -0.40
CA TYR A 52 2.70 1.76 -0.43
C TYR A 52 1.99 0.50 0.05
N THR A 53 1.94 -0.50 -0.83
CA THR A 53 1.38 -1.83 -0.57
C THR A 53 2.44 -2.87 -0.84
N VAL A 54 2.46 -3.92 -0.03
CA VAL A 54 3.37 -5.05 -0.19
C VAL A 54 2.62 -6.19 -0.88
N PRO A 55 3.12 -6.68 -2.03
CA PRO A 55 2.56 -7.84 -2.69
C PRO A 55 2.62 -9.10 -1.81
N SER A 56 1.71 -10.04 -2.04
CA SER A 56 1.82 -11.38 -1.46
C SER A 56 3.14 -12.04 -1.85
N ASP A 57 3.59 -12.97 -1.02
CA ASP A 57 4.85 -13.72 -1.14
C ASP A 57 6.13 -12.89 -1.08
N THR A 58 6.03 -11.58 -0.85
CA THR A 58 7.20 -10.72 -0.59
C THR A 58 7.85 -11.12 0.73
N GLN A 59 9.19 -11.16 0.77
CA GLN A 59 9.91 -11.40 2.02
C GLN A 59 9.67 -10.25 3.00
N PHE A 60 9.42 -10.59 4.25
CA PHE A 60 9.23 -9.59 5.30
C PHE A 60 10.53 -8.82 5.55
N ASP A 61 10.41 -7.49 5.54
CA ASP A 61 11.50 -6.58 5.90
C ASP A 61 11.00 -5.64 7.01
N PRO A 62 11.42 -5.82 8.28
CA PRO A 62 10.97 -5.00 9.39
C PRO A 62 11.43 -3.54 9.28
N SER A 63 12.40 -3.21 8.41
CA SER A 63 12.78 -1.83 8.14
C SER A 63 11.73 -1.11 7.27
N GLN A 64 10.97 -1.86 6.46
CA GLN A 64 10.01 -1.31 5.51
C GLN A 64 8.54 -1.65 5.85
N MET A 65 8.29 -2.61 6.74
CA MET A 65 6.97 -3.18 7.02
C MET A 65 6.77 -3.38 8.53
N ASP A 66 5.52 -3.35 8.99
CA ASP A 66 5.15 -3.74 10.35
C ASP A 66 4.33 -5.05 10.29
N ASP A 67 4.68 -6.03 11.13
CA ASP A 67 3.87 -7.23 11.32
C ASP A 67 2.65 -6.91 12.18
N THR A 68 1.47 -7.34 11.73
CA THR A 68 0.21 -7.13 12.45
C THR A 68 0.16 -7.90 13.77
N GLU A 69 0.69 -9.13 13.79
CA GLU A 69 0.53 -10.05 14.92
C GLU A 69 1.77 -10.09 15.83
N GLY A 70 2.87 -9.42 15.45
CA GLY A 70 4.15 -9.50 16.17
C GLY A 70 4.75 -10.92 16.22
N SER A 71 4.33 -11.74 15.27
CA SER A 71 4.70 -13.15 15.07
C SER A 71 5.99 -13.35 14.26
N ALA A 72 6.54 -12.28 13.70
CA ALA A 72 7.72 -12.33 12.84
C ALA A 72 8.88 -13.05 13.54
N ASP A 73 9.33 -14.15 12.94
CA ASP A 73 10.46 -14.91 13.45
C ASP A 73 11.76 -14.11 13.26
N GLU A 74 12.66 -14.12 14.25
CA GLU A 74 13.93 -13.34 14.20
C GLU A 74 14.84 -13.78 13.04
N THR A 75 14.52 -14.91 12.41
CA THR A 75 15.21 -15.49 11.26
C THR A 75 14.92 -14.78 9.93
N GLY A 76 13.89 -13.92 9.85
CA GLY A 76 13.61 -13.09 8.67
C GLY A 76 13.19 -13.87 7.41
N SER A 77 12.74 -15.12 7.56
CA SER A 77 12.29 -15.96 6.43
C SER A 77 10.80 -15.84 6.12
N ASP A 78 10.04 -15.14 6.94
CA ASP A 78 8.59 -15.03 6.79
C ASP A 78 8.18 -14.25 5.54
N ARG A 79 7.08 -14.69 4.93
CA ARG A 79 6.52 -14.08 3.72
C ARG A 79 5.21 -13.40 4.03
N VAL A 80 4.96 -12.30 3.33
CA VAL A 80 3.72 -11.55 3.41
C VAL A 80 2.60 -12.33 2.71
N ILE A 81 1.51 -12.61 3.42
CA ILE A 81 0.26 -13.09 2.82
C ILE A 81 -0.45 -11.92 2.14
N CYS A 82 -0.64 -10.82 2.86
CA CYS A 82 -1.31 -9.63 2.36
C CYS A 82 -0.93 -8.38 3.13
N THR A 83 -1.18 -7.23 2.51
CA THR A 83 -1.18 -5.93 3.19
C THR A 83 -2.54 -5.71 3.85
N LEU A 84 -2.55 -5.54 5.18
CA LEU A 84 -3.75 -5.24 5.94
C LEU A 84 -4.00 -3.73 6.03
N GLU A 85 -2.96 -2.94 6.30
CA GLU A 85 -3.00 -1.48 6.30
C GLU A 85 -1.97 -0.94 5.31
N MET A 86 -2.38 -0.02 4.43
CA MET A 86 -1.48 0.59 3.46
C MET A 86 -0.52 1.56 4.12
N GLY A 87 0.73 1.56 3.65
CA GLY A 87 1.74 2.54 4.01
C GLY A 87 1.73 3.76 3.10
N LEU A 88 2.66 4.66 3.35
CA LEU A 88 2.96 5.83 2.52
C LEU A 88 4.45 5.89 2.23
N GLN A 89 4.79 6.02 0.95
CA GLN A 89 6.15 6.31 0.51
C GLN A 89 6.20 7.72 -0.09
N TYR A 90 7.31 8.41 0.11
CA TYR A 90 7.62 9.62 -0.63
C TYR A 90 8.51 9.27 -1.83
N ARG A 91 8.29 9.97 -2.93
CA ARG A 91 9.15 9.98 -4.10
C ARG A 91 9.67 11.40 -4.30
N LYS A 92 10.96 11.60 -4.08
CA LYS A 92 11.63 12.87 -4.36
C LYS A 92 12.14 12.86 -5.79
N ARG A 93 11.73 13.85 -6.59
CA ARG A 93 12.22 14.00 -7.97
C ARG A 93 13.67 14.46 -7.93
N ALA A 94 14.48 13.96 -8.85
CA ALA A 94 15.85 14.42 -9.03
C ALA A 94 15.87 15.92 -9.39
N GLU A 95 16.74 16.69 -8.76
CA GLU A 95 16.97 18.08 -9.15
C GLU A 95 17.61 18.12 -10.55
N LEU A 96 17.02 18.91 -11.46
CA LEU A 96 17.57 19.14 -12.80
C LEU A 96 19.04 19.60 -12.69
N GLY A 97 19.96 18.76 -13.16
CA GLY A 97 21.40 19.07 -13.20
C GLY A 97 22.27 18.29 -12.23
N LYS A 98 21.71 17.49 -11.32
CA LYS A 98 22.47 16.52 -10.50
C LYS A 98 22.23 15.10 -11.01
N GLN A 99 23.29 14.31 -11.18
CA GLN A 99 23.19 12.86 -11.34
C GLN A 99 22.74 12.24 -10.00
N GLY A 100 21.44 12.31 -9.72
CA GLY A 100 20.82 11.59 -8.62
C GLY A 100 19.58 10.89 -9.16
N GLY A 101 19.46 9.58 -8.96
CA GLY A 101 18.23 8.86 -9.30
C GLY A 101 17.03 9.35 -8.47
N GLU A 102 15.83 8.90 -8.85
CA GLU A 102 14.64 9.12 -8.02
C GLU A 102 14.87 8.51 -6.62
N GLN A 103 14.68 9.32 -5.57
CA GLN A 103 14.85 8.86 -4.20
C GLN A 103 13.49 8.49 -3.62
N TYR A 104 13.40 7.26 -3.10
CA TYR A 104 12.23 6.74 -2.41
C TYR A 104 12.53 6.61 -0.92
N GLY A 105 11.50 6.78 -0.10
CA GLY A 105 11.56 6.40 1.30
C GLY A 105 10.17 6.22 1.89
N ILE A 106 10.10 5.53 3.02
CA ILE A 106 8.86 5.21 3.70
C ILE A 106 8.58 6.24 4.78
N THR A 107 7.43 6.90 4.68
CA THR A 107 6.91 7.81 5.70
C THR A 107 6.04 7.07 6.70
N LEU A 108 5.27 6.09 6.23
CA LEU A 108 4.43 5.23 7.05
C LEU A 108 4.58 3.79 6.54
N LYS A 109 4.97 2.87 7.41
CA LYS A 109 5.07 1.46 7.05
C LYS A 109 3.67 0.87 6.84
N PRO A 110 3.51 -0.02 5.85
CA PRO A 110 2.32 -0.84 5.74
C PRO A 110 2.31 -1.87 6.86
N LYS A 111 1.11 -2.21 7.36
CA LYS A 111 0.94 -3.41 8.18
C LYS A 111 0.66 -4.60 7.30
N VAL A 112 1.40 -5.67 7.52
CA VAL A 112 1.30 -6.92 6.75
C VAL A 112 0.90 -8.07 7.66
N VAL A 113 0.29 -9.08 7.05
CA VAL A 113 0.05 -10.37 7.69
C VAL A 113 1.10 -11.35 7.16
N LEU A 114 1.80 -12.03 8.05
CA LEU A 114 2.84 -12.99 7.71
C LEU A 114 2.29 -14.41 7.60
N SER A 115 2.98 -15.25 6.83
CA SER A 115 2.67 -16.69 6.71
C SER A 115 2.64 -17.41 8.05
N ALA A 116 3.53 -17.03 8.98
CA ALA A 116 3.59 -17.59 10.32
C ALA A 116 2.29 -17.41 11.12
N ALA A 117 1.55 -16.32 10.90
CA ALA A 117 0.27 -16.07 11.59
C ALA A 117 -0.84 -17.05 11.21
N LEU A 118 -0.70 -17.81 10.11
CA LEU A 118 -1.67 -18.81 9.68
C LEU A 118 -1.45 -20.19 10.34
N GLU A 119 -0.24 -20.43 10.86
CA GLU A 119 0.16 -21.72 11.46
C GLU A 119 0.08 -21.72 13.00
N ALA A 120 -0.41 -20.62 13.60
CA ALA A 120 -0.52 -20.42 15.05
C ALA A 120 -1.86 -20.90 15.65
#